data_AF-A0A8W7P7K7-F1
#
_entry.id   AF-A0A8W7P7K7-F1
#
_cell.length_a   1.000
_cell.length_b   1.000
_cell.length_c   1.000
_cell.angle_alpha   90.00
_cell.angle_beta   90.00
_cell.angle_gamma   90.00
#
_symmetry.space_group_name_H-M   'P 1'
#
loop_
_entity.id
_entity.type
_entity.pdbx_description
1 polymer ?
#
loop_
_entity_poly.entity_id
_entity_poly.type
_entity_poly.pdbx_seq_one_letter_code
_entity_poly.pdbx_strand_id
1 'polypeptide(L)'
;MYDSTIGFLPGGSAGAENGTGSRKSSNSDSFDGIENEIRCPFCDWICHGDPTQLDKHYWKACPVLTKCPQCSQILEVAALSGHLIHECEAKASYLSCERCTESVHKDLYEYHLMEDFCRELTTGAARCPLCHDDVLLPLDGGWKRHLLSRAGCLGNTRRRAPTQ
;
A
#
# COMPACT_ATOMS: atom_id res chain seq x y z
N MET A 1 13.03 60.77 12.85
CA MET A 1 14.03 60.58 13.92
C MET A 1 14.25 59.07 14.02
N TYR A 2 15.24 58.42 13.43
CA TYR A 2 16.55 58.78 12.88
C TYR A 2 16.85 57.84 11.70
N ASP A 3 17.60 58.37 10.73
CA ASP A 3 18.21 57.74 9.56
C ASP A 3 19.56 57.11 9.95
N SER A 4 20.04 56.06 9.25
CA SER A 4 21.47 55.86 8.87
C SER A 4 21.74 54.51 8.18
N THR A 5 21.45 54.41 6.88
CA THR A 5 22.41 54.37 5.75
C THR A 5 23.81 53.69 5.89
N ILE A 6 23.97 52.59 5.13
CA ILE A 6 25.06 52.18 4.19
C ILE A 6 26.47 51.76 4.68
N GLY A 7 26.95 50.63 4.11
CA GLY A 7 28.37 50.29 3.92
C GLY A 7 28.59 49.22 2.83
N PHE A 8 29.03 49.67 1.64
CA PHE A 8 29.45 48.98 0.41
C PHE A 8 30.95 48.53 0.58
N LEU A 9 31.49 47.37 0.14
CA LEU A 9 32.21 47.09 -1.14
C LEU A 9 33.23 45.91 -1.07
N PRO A 10 33.96 45.51 -2.17
CA PRO A 10 34.15 44.11 -2.60
C PRO A 10 35.62 43.61 -2.68
N GLY A 11 35.82 42.40 -3.21
CA GLY A 11 37.11 41.83 -3.66
C GLY A 11 37.14 40.30 -3.48
N GLY A 12 37.67 39.43 -4.33
CA GLY A 12 38.54 39.53 -5.51
C GLY A 12 39.44 38.27 -5.56
N SER A 13 39.64 37.71 -6.76
CA SER A 13 40.73 36.80 -7.22
C SER A 13 40.82 35.31 -6.83
N ALA A 14 40.67 34.47 -7.88
CA ALA A 14 41.62 33.51 -8.48
C ALA A 14 42.48 32.53 -7.64
N GLY A 15 42.48 31.26 -8.09
CA GLY A 15 43.53 30.27 -7.85
C GLY A 15 43.36 29.01 -8.72
N ALA A 16 44.23 28.82 -9.72
CA ALA A 16 44.54 27.53 -10.35
C ALA A 16 45.38 26.67 -9.35
N GLU A 17 45.61 25.35 -9.45
CA GLU A 17 46.20 24.59 -10.54
C GLU A 17 46.36 23.08 -10.17
N ASN A 18 46.27 22.23 -11.21
CA ASN A 18 46.94 20.95 -11.51
C ASN A 18 47.10 19.78 -10.51
N GLY A 19 46.72 18.59 -11.00
CA GLY A 19 47.20 17.29 -10.52
C GLY A 19 47.01 16.19 -11.58
N THR A 20 48.05 15.92 -12.37
CA THR A 20 48.14 14.82 -13.33
C THR A 20 48.39 13.48 -12.63
N GLY A 21 47.73 12.42 -13.10
CA GLY A 21 47.89 11.08 -12.54
C GLY A 21 47.26 9.99 -13.40
N SER A 22 47.85 9.71 -14.56
CA SER A 22 47.57 8.51 -15.34
C SER A 22 47.98 7.25 -14.57
N ARG A 23 47.02 6.37 -14.24
CA ARG A 23 47.27 4.94 -14.06
C ARG A 23 46.19 4.13 -14.76
N LYS A 24 46.64 3.32 -15.71
CA LYS A 24 45.86 2.31 -16.43
C LYS A 24 45.69 1.08 -15.54
N SER A 25 44.46 0.62 -15.35
CA SER A 25 44.08 -0.74 -14.94
C SER A 25 42.75 -1.03 -15.63
N SER A 26 42.75 -1.73 -16.77
CA SER A 26 42.57 -3.19 -16.88
C SER A 26 41.14 -3.64 -16.54
N ASN A 27 40.41 -3.94 -17.62
CA ASN A 27 39.20 -4.75 -17.73
C ASN A 27 38.88 -5.67 -16.54
N SER A 28 37.64 -5.62 -16.06
CA SER A 28 36.58 -6.59 -16.44
C SER A 28 35.50 -6.57 -15.37
N ASP A 29 34.62 -5.56 -15.39
CA ASP A 29 33.29 -5.73 -14.81
C ASP A 29 32.38 -6.15 -15.94
N SER A 30 32.40 -7.45 -16.23
CA SER A 30 31.24 -8.10 -16.83
C SER A 30 30.10 -7.87 -15.85
N PHE A 31 29.28 -6.86 -16.11
CA PHE A 31 28.03 -6.62 -15.41
C PHE A 31 27.11 -7.80 -15.70
N ASP A 32 27.30 -8.83 -14.87
CA ASP A 32 26.53 -10.05 -14.80
C ASP A 32 25.08 -9.67 -14.49
N GLY A 33 24.18 -10.04 -15.39
CA GLY A 33 22.73 -10.09 -15.23
C GLY A 33 22.07 -8.94 -14.45
N ILE A 34 21.47 -7.98 -15.15
CA ILE A 34 20.18 -7.45 -14.67
C ILE A 34 19.21 -8.62 -14.77
N GLU A 35 19.18 -9.44 -13.74
CA GLU A 35 18.03 -10.28 -13.45
C GLU A 35 16.84 -9.31 -13.40
N ASN A 36 15.93 -9.42 -14.36
CA ASN A 36 14.71 -8.63 -14.41
C ASN A 36 13.82 -9.02 -13.21
N GLU A 37 14.15 -8.49 -12.04
CA GLU A 37 13.46 -8.75 -10.79
C GLU A 37 12.15 -7.95 -10.78
N ILE A 38 11.07 -8.59 -11.24
CA ILE A 38 9.74 -7.97 -11.28
C ILE A 38 9.12 -8.09 -9.88
N ARG A 39 8.75 -6.96 -9.27
CA ARG A 39 8.09 -6.94 -7.95
C ARG A 39 6.60 -6.65 -8.07
N CYS A 40 5.82 -7.29 -7.20
CA CYS A 40 4.41 -6.95 -7.01
C CYS A 40 4.28 -5.55 -6.39
N PRO A 41 3.60 -4.60 -7.05
CA PRO A 41 3.50 -3.22 -6.55
C PRO A 41 2.69 -3.09 -5.25
N PHE A 42 1.90 -4.11 -4.89
CA PHE A 42 1.03 -4.08 -3.71
C PHE A 42 1.70 -4.62 -2.44
N CYS A 43 2.48 -5.70 -2.54
CA CYS A 43 3.05 -6.42 -1.39
C CYS A 43 4.55 -6.68 -1.47
N ASP A 44 5.22 -6.15 -2.48
CA ASP A 44 6.67 -6.23 -2.70
C ASP A 44 7.20 -7.66 -2.90
N TRP A 45 6.32 -8.64 -3.12
CA TRP A 45 6.72 -9.99 -3.50
C TRP A 45 7.51 -9.98 -4.80
N ILE A 46 8.65 -10.68 -4.80
CA ILE A 46 9.56 -10.78 -5.92
C ILE A 46 9.18 -11.97 -6.81
N CYS A 47 9.00 -11.69 -8.10
CA CYS A 47 8.83 -12.69 -9.13
C CYS A 47 10.18 -13.06 -9.73
N HIS A 48 10.68 -14.25 -9.40
CA HIS A 48 11.86 -14.82 -10.03
C HIS A 48 11.42 -15.61 -11.27
N GLY A 49 11.51 -14.99 -12.44
CA GLY A 49 11.24 -15.64 -13.73
C GLY A 49 10.11 -14.98 -14.52
N ASP A 50 9.21 -15.80 -15.06
CA ASP A 50 8.22 -15.36 -16.05
C ASP A 50 7.20 -14.35 -15.48
N PRO A 51 6.94 -13.21 -16.16
CA PRO A 51 5.96 -12.21 -15.74
C PRO A 51 4.54 -12.75 -15.53
N THR A 52 4.15 -13.86 -16.19
CA THR A 52 2.86 -14.54 -15.98
C THR A 52 2.67 -15.10 -14.56
N GLN A 53 3.76 -15.25 -13.78
CA GLN A 53 3.66 -15.60 -12.36
C GLN A 53 3.04 -14.45 -11.54
N LEU A 54 3.16 -13.21 -12.01
CA LEU A 54 2.60 -12.03 -11.35
C LEU A 54 1.07 -12.05 -11.40
N ASP A 55 0.47 -12.47 -12.52
CA ASP A 55 -0.98 -12.68 -12.61
C ASP A 55 -1.45 -13.74 -11.63
N LYS A 56 -0.77 -14.89 -11.58
CA LYS A 56 -1.10 -15.94 -10.59
C LYS A 56 -1.00 -15.41 -9.17
N HIS A 57 0.00 -14.58 -8.88
CA HIS A 57 0.17 -13.93 -7.59
C HIS A 57 -1.02 -13.02 -7.27
N TYR A 58 -1.44 -12.13 -8.17
CA TYR A 58 -2.58 -11.23 -7.93
C TYR A 58 -3.86 -12.00 -7.61
N TRP A 59 -4.11 -13.10 -8.34
CA TRP A 59 -5.35 -13.85 -8.22
C TRP A 59 -5.41 -14.74 -6.98
N LYS A 60 -4.28 -15.33 -6.56
CA LYS A 60 -4.28 -16.39 -5.54
C LYS A 60 -3.48 -16.08 -4.28
N ALA A 61 -2.48 -15.21 -4.34
CA ALA A 61 -1.45 -15.15 -3.29
C ALA A 61 -1.16 -13.74 -2.75
N CYS A 62 -1.53 -12.67 -3.45
CA CYS A 62 -1.27 -11.32 -2.98
C CYS A 62 -2.13 -11.03 -1.73
N PRO A 63 -1.54 -10.79 -0.55
CA PRO A 63 -2.27 -10.54 0.68
C PRO A 63 -2.97 -9.16 0.71
N VAL A 64 -2.56 -8.24 -0.17
CA VAL A 64 -3.17 -6.90 -0.28
C VAL A 64 -4.37 -6.90 -1.23
N LEU A 65 -4.52 -7.95 -2.03
CA LEU A 65 -5.62 -8.10 -2.98
C LEU A 65 -6.62 -9.15 -2.50
N THR A 66 -7.88 -8.91 -2.81
CA THR A 66 -8.98 -9.83 -2.57
C THR A 66 -9.86 -9.95 -3.81
N LYS A 67 -10.71 -10.97 -3.81
CA LYS A 67 -11.71 -11.21 -4.85
C LYS A 67 -13.05 -10.70 -4.34
N CYS A 68 -13.73 -9.85 -5.11
CA CYS A 68 -15.09 -9.46 -4.80
C CYS A 68 -15.99 -10.71 -4.78
N PRO A 69 -16.77 -10.95 -3.70
CA PRO A 69 -17.63 -12.13 -3.59
C PRO A 69 -18.82 -12.09 -4.55
N GLN A 70 -19.15 -10.91 -5.12
CA GLN A 70 -20.26 -10.73 -6.05
C GLN A 70 -19.79 -10.86 -7.51
N CYS A 71 -18.94 -9.93 -7.96
CA CYS A 71 -18.54 -9.85 -9.38
C CYS A 71 -17.23 -10.55 -9.72
N SER A 72 -16.56 -11.18 -8.75
CA SER A 72 -15.27 -11.85 -8.95
C SER A 72 -14.08 -10.98 -9.38
N GLN A 73 -14.20 -9.66 -9.42
CA GLN A 73 -13.09 -8.74 -9.69
C GLN A 73 -12.00 -8.86 -8.62
N ILE A 74 -10.73 -8.74 -9.03
CA ILE A 74 -9.58 -8.64 -8.13
C ILE A 74 -9.30 -7.16 -7.85
N LEU A 75 -9.24 -6.78 -6.57
CA LEU A 75 -9.01 -5.41 -6.13
C LEU A 75 -8.30 -5.38 -4.78
N GLU A 76 -7.86 -4.21 -4.34
CA GLU A 76 -7.29 -4.02 -3.01
C GLU A 76 -8.32 -4.28 -1.92
N VAL A 77 -7.89 -4.91 -0.82
CA VAL A 77 -8.77 -5.16 0.35
C VAL A 77 -9.36 -3.85 0.88
N ALA A 78 -8.57 -2.77 0.89
CA ALA A 78 -8.99 -1.44 1.32
C ALA A 78 -10.11 -0.84 0.46
N ALA A 79 -10.22 -1.25 -0.80
CA ALA A 79 -11.21 -0.73 -1.75
C ALA A 79 -12.51 -1.57 -1.77
N LEU A 80 -12.55 -2.73 -1.11
CA LEU A 80 -13.67 -3.67 -1.25
C LEU A 80 -15.01 -3.09 -0.80
N SER A 81 -15.04 -2.39 0.34
CA SER A 81 -16.29 -1.80 0.84
C SER A 81 -16.82 -0.72 -0.09
N GLY A 82 -15.95 0.19 -0.58
CA GLY A 82 -16.33 1.22 -1.55
C GLY A 82 -16.77 0.63 -2.89
N HIS A 83 -16.07 -0.39 -3.38
CA HIS A 83 -16.44 -1.11 -4.59
C HIS A 83 -17.86 -1.67 -4.49
N LEU A 84 -18.20 -2.35 -3.39
CA LEU A 84 -19.52 -3.00 -3.21
C LEU A 84 -20.68 -2.01 -3.25
N ILE A 85 -20.50 -0.76 -2.82
CA ILE A 85 -21.60 0.23 -2.75
C ILE A 85 -21.64 1.20 -3.92
N HIS A 86 -20.56 1.36 -4.69
CA HIS A 86 -20.48 2.37 -5.77
C HIS A 86 -20.27 1.77 -7.16
N GLU A 87 -19.50 0.70 -7.28
CA GLU A 87 -18.97 0.22 -8.56
C GLU A 87 -19.50 -1.17 -8.95
N CYS A 88 -19.70 -2.04 -7.97
CA CYS A 88 -20.06 -3.45 -8.20
C CYS A 88 -21.38 -3.59 -8.95
N GLU A 89 -21.52 -4.66 -9.74
CA GLU A 89 -22.79 -5.03 -10.39
C GLU A 89 -23.91 -5.23 -9.36
N ALA A 90 -23.56 -5.74 -8.17
CA ALA A 90 -24.49 -6.00 -7.07
C ALA A 90 -24.70 -4.77 -6.16
N LYS A 91 -24.22 -3.58 -6.52
CA LYS A 91 -24.26 -2.39 -5.64
C LYS A 91 -25.65 -2.01 -5.12
N ALA A 92 -26.69 -2.31 -5.91
CA ALA A 92 -28.07 -2.07 -5.51
C ALA A 92 -28.49 -2.91 -4.29
N SER A 93 -27.75 -3.96 -3.95
CA SER A 93 -28.01 -4.85 -2.82
C SER A 93 -27.16 -4.52 -1.58
N TYR A 94 -26.27 -3.54 -1.65
CA TYR A 94 -25.39 -3.16 -0.55
C TYR A 94 -25.67 -1.73 -0.07
N LEU A 95 -25.37 -1.49 1.20
CA LEU A 95 -25.45 -0.19 1.87
C LEU A 95 -24.17 0.02 2.68
N SER A 96 -23.78 1.28 2.89
CA SER A 96 -22.76 1.62 3.87
C SER A 96 -23.39 1.71 5.25
N CYS A 97 -22.81 1.08 6.27
CA CYS A 97 -23.22 1.27 7.64
C CYS A 97 -22.68 2.59 8.19
N GLU A 98 -23.54 3.45 8.73
CA GLU A 98 -23.14 4.75 9.29
C GLU A 98 -22.33 4.61 10.61
N ARG A 99 -22.41 3.46 11.31
CA ARG A 99 -21.68 3.20 12.57
C ARG A 99 -20.25 2.72 12.34
N CYS A 100 -20.07 1.79 11.42
CA CYS A 100 -18.80 1.09 11.22
C CYS A 100 -18.17 1.30 9.84
N THR A 101 -18.88 1.97 8.91
CA THR A 101 -18.49 2.21 7.51
C THR A 101 -18.35 0.98 6.62
N GLU A 102 -18.75 -0.21 7.11
CA GLU A 102 -18.73 -1.42 6.29
C GLU A 102 -19.83 -1.42 5.23
N SER A 103 -19.53 -2.05 4.10
CA SER A 103 -20.53 -2.44 3.11
C SER A 103 -21.29 -3.67 3.61
N VAL A 104 -22.60 -3.52 3.81
CA VAL A 104 -23.48 -4.59 4.33
C VAL A 104 -24.58 -4.87 3.31
N HIS A 105 -24.93 -6.15 3.13
CA HIS A 105 -26.06 -6.53 2.29
C HIS A 105 -27.38 -6.06 2.92
N LYS A 106 -28.30 -5.52 2.12
CA LYS A 106 -29.58 -4.97 2.59
C LYS A 106 -30.35 -5.94 3.48
N ASP A 107 -30.44 -7.20 3.07
CA ASP A 107 -31.16 -8.25 3.80
C ASP A 107 -30.55 -8.60 5.18
N LEU A 108 -29.28 -8.24 5.41
CA LEU A 108 -28.57 -8.50 6.66
C LEU A 108 -28.39 -7.23 7.50
N TYR A 109 -28.86 -6.07 7.02
CA TYR A 109 -28.57 -4.79 7.64
C TYR A 109 -29.17 -4.67 9.05
N GLU A 110 -30.41 -5.12 9.25
CA GLU A 110 -31.05 -5.10 10.57
C GLU A 110 -30.30 -5.96 11.60
N TYR A 111 -29.87 -7.17 11.21
CA TYR A 111 -29.07 -8.04 12.05
C TYR A 111 -27.69 -7.46 12.34
N HIS A 112 -27.07 -6.81 11.35
CA HIS A 112 -25.80 -6.15 11.53
C HIS A 112 -25.86 -5.07 12.62
N LEU A 113 -26.94 -4.27 12.69
CA LEU A 113 -27.08 -3.18 13.66
C LEU A 113 -27.14 -3.63 15.13
N MET A 114 -27.30 -4.92 15.40
CA MET A 114 -27.22 -5.44 16.76
C MET A 114 -25.79 -5.31 17.30
N GLU A 115 -25.65 -4.95 18.59
CA GLU A 115 -24.34 -4.62 19.21
C GLU A 115 -23.29 -5.74 19.08
N ASP A 116 -23.72 -7.00 19.02
CA ASP A 116 -22.82 -8.15 18.87
C ASP A 116 -22.17 -8.24 17.48
N PHE A 117 -22.72 -7.55 16.48
CA PHE A 117 -22.28 -7.64 15.07
C PHE A 117 -21.77 -6.32 14.49
N CYS A 118 -22.14 -5.16 15.05
CA CYS A 118 -21.66 -3.85 14.61
C CYS A 118 -21.03 -3.04 15.74
N ARG A 119 -19.70 -2.94 15.68
CA ARG A 119 -18.90 -2.06 16.54
C ARG A 119 -18.71 -0.70 15.88
N GLU A 120 -18.82 0.37 16.65
CA GLU A 120 -18.50 1.74 16.19
C GLU A 120 -17.05 1.82 15.69
N LEU A 121 -16.84 2.62 14.65
CA LEU A 121 -15.51 2.82 14.07
C LEU A 121 -14.68 3.79 14.91
N THR A 122 -13.45 3.40 15.24
CA THR A 122 -12.50 4.31 15.87
C THR A 122 -12.24 5.54 14.97
N THR A 123 -12.23 6.74 15.55
CA THR A 123 -11.97 7.98 14.80
C THR A 123 -10.64 7.89 14.03
N GLY A 124 -10.69 8.18 12.73
CA GLY A 124 -9.52 8.10 11.85
C GLY A 124 -9.13 6.67 11.47
N ALA A 125 -9.97 5.67 11.70
CA ALA A 125 -9.76 4.32 11.20
C ALA A 125 -10.61 4.04 9.94
N ALA A 126 -10.30 2.92 9.29
CA ALA A 126 -11.19 2.24 8.35
C ALA A 126 -11.44 0.82 8.84
N ARG A 127 -12.59 0.23 8.50
CA ARG A 127 -12.92 -1.13 8.91
C ARG A 127 -12.41 -2.16 7.90
N CYS A 128 -11.70 -3.18 8.37
CA CYS A 128 -11.22 -4.26 7.50
C CYS A 128 -12.36 -5.21 7.13
N PRO A 129 -12.74 -5.37 5.85
CA PRO A 129 -13.85 -6.24 5.45
C PRO A 129 -13.53 -7.74 5.55
N LEU A 130 -12.29 -8.10 5.90
CA LEU A 130 -11.87 -9.49 6.07
C LEU A 130 -11.96 -9.97 7.51
N CYS A 131 -11.65 -9.11 8.48
CA CYS A 131 -11.59 -9.48 9.89
C CYS A 131 -12.44 -8.60 10.81
N HIS A 132 -13.06 -7.54 10.27
CA HIS A 132 -13.91 -6.60 11.00
C HIS A 132 -13.20 -5.83 12.13
N ASP A 133 -11.86 -5.77 12.09
CA ASP A 133 -11.06 -4.91 12.97
C ASP A 133 -10.79 -3.54 12.34
N ASP A 134 -10.48 -2.57 13.20
CA ASP A 134 -10.16 -1.21 12.80
C ASP A 134 -8.71 -1.13 12.30
N VAL A 135 -8.52 -0.52 11.14
CA VAL A 135 -7.25 -0.18 10.53
C VAL A 135 -7.01 1.31 10.71
N LEU A 136 -6.09 1.66 11.61
CA LEU A 136 -5.78 3.06 11.92
C LEU A 136 -5.12 3.76 10.71
N LEU A 137 -5.72 4.88 10.28
CA LEU A 137 -5.22 5.83 9.28
C LEU A 137 -4.82 7.14 10.00
N PRO A 138 -4.04 8.05 9.39
CA PRO A 138 -3.39 8.00 8.08
C PRO A 138 -1.96 7.45 8.16
N LEU A 139 -1.64 6.63 9.18
CA LEU A 139 -0.33 6.01 9.33
C LEU A 139 0.10 5.47 7.96
N ASP A 140 1.25 5.95 7.47
CA ASP A 140 1.73 5.62 6.13
C ASP A 140 1.76 4.09 5.98
N GLY A 141 0.99 3.59 5.01
CA GLY A 141 0.76 2.16 4.82
C GLY A 141 -0.04 1.45 5.92
N GLY A 142 -1.00 2.09 6.60
CA GLY A 142 -1.83 1.46 7.65
C GLY A 142 -2.45 0.12 7.21
N TRP A 143 -3.00 0.09 5.99
CA TRP A 143 -3.47 -1.13 5.34
C TRP A 143 -2.35 -2.13 5.05
N LYS A 144 -1.22 -1.69 4.49
CA LYS A 144 -0.06 -2.57 4.26
C LYS A 144 0.43 -3.19 5.57
N ARG A 145 0.58 -2.41 6.64
CA ARG A 145 0.93 -2.90 7.98
C ARG A 145 -0.09 -3.92 8.47
N HIS A 146 -1.38 -3.61 8.38
CA HIS A 146 -2.44 -4.53 8.81
C HIS A 146 -2.42 -5.83 7.99
N LEU A 147 -2.23 -5.78 6.68
CA LEU A 147 -2.32 -6.97 5.82
C LEU A 147 -1.01 -7.79 5.76
N LEU A 148 0.14 -7.14 5.91
CA LEU A 148 1.47 -7.77 5.76
C LEU A 148 2.15 -8.13 7.08
N SER A 149 1.87 -7.43 8.19
CA SER A 149 2.53 -7.71 9.47
C SER A 149 2.14 -9.07 10.05
N ARG A 150 3.04 -9.70 10.81
CA ARG A 150 2.83 -11.02 11.43
C ARG A 150 1.58 -11.09 12.32
N ALA A 151 1.37 -10.05 13.13
CA ALA A 151 0.23 -9.90 14.03
C ALA A 151 -0.92 -9.07 13.41
N GLY A 152 -0.96 -8.98 12.08
CA GLY A 152 -1.95 -8.21 11.33
C GLY A 152 -3.29 -8.94 11.19
N CYS A 153 -3.94 -8.75 10.04
CA CYS A 153 -5.27 -9.24 9.72
C CYS A 153 -5.43 -10.75 9.96
N LEU A 154 -6.28 -11.12 10.91
CA LEU A 154 -6.58 -12.52 11.22
C LEU A 154 -7.50 -13.18 10.19
N GLY A 155 -8.34 -12.39 9.53
CA GLY A 155 -9.26 -12.85 8.49
C GLY A 155 -8.64 -12.98 7.10
N ASN A 156 -7.37 -12.58 6.93
CA ASN A 156 -6.70 -12.64 5.64
C ASN A 156 -6.06 -14.02 5.41
N THR A 157 -6.78 -14.88 4.67
CA THR A 157 -6.35 -16.24 4.31
C THR A 157 -5.16 -16.29 3.34
N ARG A 158 -4.81 -15.16 2.71
CA ARG A 158 -3.70 -15.04 1.75
C ARG A 158 -2.38 -14.65 2.42
N ARG A 159 -2.36 -14.49 3.74
CA ARG A 159 -1.13 -14.16 4.48
C ARG A 159 -0.16 -15.32 4.37
N ARG A 160 1.07 -15.00 3.96
CA ARG A 160 2.19 -15.94 4.02
C ARG A 160 2.58 -16.13 5.48
N ALA A 161 2.84 -17.38 5.88
CA ALA A 161 3.61 -17.62 7.10
C ALA A 161 4.94 -16.84 6.98
N PRO A 162 5.44 -16.22 8.06
CA PRO A 162 6.68 -15.47 7.99
C PRO A 162 7.78 -16.40 7.50
N THR A 163 8.42 -16.05 6.38
CA THR A 163 9.71 -16.61 6.00
C THR A 163 10.68 -16.26 7.11
N GLN A 164 11.23 -17.28 7.78
CA GLN A 164 12.25 -17.13 8.82
C GLN A 164 13.54 -16.58 8.23
#